data_AF-G7E5S7-F1
#
_entry.id   AF-G7E5S7-F1
#
_cell.length_a   1.000
_cell.length_b   1.000
_cell.length_c   1.000
_cell.angle_alpha   90.00
_cell.angle_beta   90.00
_cell.angle_gamma   90.00
#
_symmetry.space_group_name_H-M   'P 1'
#
loop_
_entity.id
_entity.type
_entity.pdbx_description
1 polymer ?
#
loop_
_entity_poly.entity_id
_entity_poly.type
_entity_poly.pdbx_seq_one_letter_code
_entity_poly.pdbx_strand_id
1 'polypeptide(L)'
;MIEYCFGKRPYQAVCSINVLADGNLHEVSLGANSQESFYVMKVQPERTWGPIRCINARYREDVSPDCENIAVKNAGHNGYVFEVAAVKSLTTGAVLSPTSDTVSAAAAVCCSIIWTSTGKVTFPEKDWKDDEAEVTMLCGPGKDASILIPMLPGLTCADFFARDVESKDCEIVGGPIRPTFEMKRHDNSCDWRGDDAS
;
A
#
# COMPACT_ATOMS: atom_id res chain seq x y z
N MET A 1 -4.75 8.01 24.02
CA MET A 1 -4.28 7.12 22.93
C MET A 1 -5.34 6.06 22.67
N ILE A 2 -5.63 5.77 21.41
CA ILE A 2 -6.47 4.64 21.00
C ILE A 2 -5.67 3.77 20.03
N GLU A 3 -5.90 2.46 20.09
CA GLU A 3 -5.27 1.49 19.20
C GLU A 3 -6.34 0.72 18.42
N TYR A 4 -6.07 0.49 17.14
CA TYR A 4 -6.90 -0.27 16.21
C TYR A 4 -6.04 -1.38 15.60
N CYS A 5 -6.54 -2.61 15.63
CA CYS A 5 -5.83 -3.78 15.11
C CYS A 5 -6.34 -4.08 13.70
N PHE A 6 -5.42 -4.34 12.78
CA PHE A 6 -5.71 -4.58 11.38
C PHE A 6 -5.06 -5.87 10.94
N GLY A 7 -5.84 -6.73 10.30
CA GLY A 7 -5.35 -7.95 9.69
C GLY A 7 -5.74 -8.08 8.23
N LYS A 8 -4.85 -8.67 7.45
CA LYS A 8 -5.01 -8.85 6.01
C LYS A 8 -4.48 -10.24 5.64
N ARG A 9 -5.31 -11.01 4.95
CA ARG A 9 -4.88 -12.28 4.37
C ARG A 9 -3.94 -12.04 3.19
N PRO A 10 -3.06 -13.01 2.87
CA PRO A 10 -2.27 -12.97 1.63
C PRO A 10 -3.19 -12.87 0.41
N TYR A 11 -2.72 -12.18 -0.63
CA TYR A 11 -3.36 -12.14 -1.95
C TYR A 11 -2.29 -11.91 -3.01
N GLN A 12 -2.64 -12.15 -4.26
CA GLN A 12 -1.81 -11.81 -5.41
C GLN A 12 -2.50 -10.70 -6.19
N ALA A 13 -1.71 -9.79 -6.74
CA ALA A 13 -2.20 -8.74 -7.62
C ALA A 13 -1.40 -8.75 -8.92
N VAL A 14 -2.07 -8.54 -10.04
CA VAL A 14 -1.44 -8.29 -11.34
C VAL A 14 -1.92 -6.95 -11.82
N CYS A 15 -1.00 -6.04 -12.08
CA CYS A 15 -1.31 -4.71 -12.58
C CYS A 15 -0.70 -4.51 -13.96
N SER A 16 -1.43 -3.87 -14.86
CA SER A 16 -0.97 -3.56 -16.22
C SER A 16 -0.90 -2.06 -16.46
N ILE A 17 0.04 -1.64 -17.32
CA ILE A 17 0.16 -0.27 -17.79
C ILE A 17 0.71 -0.22 -19.20
N ASN A 18 0.34 0.81 -19.94
CA ASN A 18 0.94 1.11 -21.23
C ASN A 18 2.01 2.18 -21.07
N VAL A 19 3.23 1.86 -21.51
CA VAL A 19 4.40 2.74 -21.46
C VAL A 19 4.78 3.14 -22.88
N LEU A 20 5.00 4.44 -23.11
CA LEU A 20 5.54 4.92 -24.37
C LEU A 20 7.07 4.92 -24.28
N ALA A 21 7.73 4.00 -24.99
CA ALA A 21 9.18 3.91 -25.08
C ALA A 21 9.60 3.84 -26.54
N ASP A 22 10.66 4.56 -26.92
CA ASP A 22 11.17 4.62 -28.30
C ASP A 22 10.10 4.95 -29.37
N GLY A 23 9.09 5.74 -28.99
CA GLY A 23 7.97 6.12 -29.86
C GLY A 23 6.91 5.03 -30.06
N ASN A 24 7.03 3.88 -29.39
CA ASN A 24 6.09 2.77 -29.46
C ASN A 24 5.40 2.56 -28.10
N LEU A 25 4.14 2.11 -28.15
CA LEU A 25 3.39 1.76 -26.95
C LEU A 25 3.69 0.31 -26.57
N HIS A 26 4.12 0.09 -25.34
CA HIS A 26 4.43 -1.21 -24.77
C HIS A 26 3.51 -1.48 -23.60
N GLU A 27 2.77 -2.59 -23.66
CA GLU A 27 2.04 -3.10 -22.50
C GLU A 27 3.01 -3.81 -21.56
N VAL A 28 2.90 -3.51 -20.28
CA VAL A 28 3.70 -4.10 -19.22
C VAL A 28 2.78 -4.52 -18.08
N SER A 29 2.97 -5.74 -17.60
CA SER A 29 2.29 -6.26 -16.42
C SER A 29 3.28 -6.60 -15.31
N LEU A 30 2.99 -6.17 -14.10
CA LEU A 30 3.69 -6.57 -12.87
C LEU A 30 2.80 -7.47 -12.04
N GLY A 31 3.35 -8.58 -11.57
CA GLY A 31 2.76 -9.38 -10.50
C GLY A 31 3.33 -9.00 -9.13
N ALA A 32 2.51 -8.98 -8.09
CA ALA A 32 2.95 -8.83 -6.71
C ALA A 32 2.25 -9.84 -5.79
N ASN A 33 2.98 -10.26 -4.75
CA ASN A 33 2.46 -11.11 -3.70
C ASN A 33 2.40 -10.32 -2.39
N SER A 34 1.22 -10.22 -1.79
CA SER A 34 1.09 -9.75 -0.42
C SER A 34 1.37 -10.88 0.56
N GLN A 35 2.09 -10.58 1.62
CA GLN A 35 2.16 -11.46 2.79
C GLN A 35 0.92 -11.24 3.67
N GLU A 36 0.67 -12.20 4.56
CA GLU A 36 -0.26 -12.00 5.68
C GLU A 36 0.26 -10.85 6.53
N SER A 37 -0.60 -9.87 6.81
CA SER A 37 -0.21 -8.71 7.59
C SER A 37 -1.08 -8.47 8.81
N PHE A 38 -0.44 -8.24 9.96
CA PHE A 38 -1.09 -7.83 11.19
C PHE A 38 -0.38 -6.60 11.79
N TYR A 39 -1.10 -5.49 11.92
CA TYR A 39 -0.54 -4.23 12.39
C TYR A 39 -1.50 -3.49 13.31
N VAL A 40 -0.95 -2.56 14.10
CA VAL A 40 -1.70 -1.72 15.03
C VAL A 40 -1.56 -0.27 14.61
N MET A 41 -2.69 0.39 14.34
CA MET A 41 -2.76 1.84 14.18
C MET A 41 -2.98 2.49 15.54
N LYS A 42 -2.10 3.42 15.91
CA LYS A 42 -2.22 4.23 17.13
C LYS A 42 -2.68 5.63 16.78
N VAL A 43 -3.71 6.11 17.47
CA VAL A 43 -4.25 7.47 17.37
C VAL A 43 -3.96 8.25 18.65
N GLN A 44 -3.24 9.36 18.53
CA GLN A 44 -2.78 10.24 19.61
C GLN A 44 -2.81 11.72 19.15
N PRO A 45 -3.95 12.42 19.28
CA PRO A 45 -4.11 13.79 18.77
C PRO A 45 -3.04 14.80 19.24
N GLU A 46 -2.51 14.61 20.46
CA GLU A 46 -1.57 15.55 21.10
C GLU A 46 -0.09 15.33 20.71
N ARG A 47 0.22 14.37 19.82
CA ARG A 47 1.61 14.08 19.45
C ARG A 47 2.17 15.07 18.43
N THR A 48 3.37 15.57 18.72
CA THR A 48 4.16 16.46 17.85
C THR A 48 4.62 15.84 16.54
N TRP A 49 4.76 14.51 16.46
CA TRP A 49 5.24 13.79 15.27
C TRP A 49 4.11 13.25 14.38
N GLY A 50 2.89 13.73 14.59
CA GLY A 50 1.70 13.29 13.87
C GLY A 50 0.73 12.49 14.75
N PRO A 51 -0.58 12.65 14.55
CA PRO A 51 -1.60 12.04 15.40
C PRO A 51 -1.80 10.55 15.13
N ILE A 52 -1.26 10.01 14.03
CA ILE A 52 -1.51 8.63 13.60
C ILE A 52 -0.18 7.94 13.29
N ARG A 53 -0.07 6.67 13.68
CA ARG A 53 1.05 5.80 13.33
C ARG A 53 0.64 4.35 13.27
N CYS A 54 1.07 3.63 12.25
CA CYS A 54 0.99 2.18 12.20
C CYS A 54 2.28 1.53 12.69
N ILE A 55 2.15 0.43 13.41
CA ILE A 55 3.27 -0.38 13.91
C ILE A 55 2.97 -1.87 13.71
N ASN A 56 4.00 -2.68 13.57
CA ASN A 56 3.84 -4.13 13.54
C ASN A 56 3.19 -4.61 14.85
N ALA A 57 2.19 -5.49 14.72
CA ALA A 57 1.78 -6.31 15.84
C ALA A 57 2.86 -7.39 16.07
N ARG A 58 3.08 -7.77 17.34
CA ARG A 58 4.26 -8.53 17.84
C ARG A 58 4.91 -9.51 16.83
N TYR A 59 6.24 -9.44 16.71
CA TYR A 59 7.15 -10.45 16.10
C TYR A 59 7.18 -10.62 14.57
N ARG A 60 6.59 -9.75 13.75
CA ARG A 60 6.88 -9.75 12.30
C ARG A 60 7.43 -8.39 11.85
N GLU A 61 8.69 -8.37 11.41
CA GLU A 61 9.31 -7.20 10.80
C GLU A 61 8.75 -7.00 9.39
N ASP A 62 8.61 -5.74 8.97
CA ASP A 62 8.21 -5.29 7.61
C ASP A 62 6.78 -5.58 7.13
N VAL A 63 5.84 -5.73 8.06
CA VAL A 63 4.46 -6.11 7.75
C VAL A 63 3.47 -4.93 7.84
N SER A 64 3.82 -3.88 8.59
CA SER A 64 2.97 -2.71 8.77
C SER A 64 3.03 -1.75 7.56
N PRO A 65 1.89 -1.20 7.13
CA PRO A 65 1.86 -0.08 6.21
C PRO A 65 2.37 1.19 6.88
N ASP A 66 2.78 2.14 6.05
CA ASP A 66 2.96 3.53 6.46
C ASP A 66 1.57 4.16 6.57
N CYS A 67 1.28 4.73 7.74
CA CYS A 67 -0.01 5.38 7.99
C CYS A 67 0.16 6.88 8.16
N GLU A 68 -0.68 7.63 7.47
CA GLU A 68 -0.66 9.08 7.46
C GLU A 68 -2.06 9.65 7.65
N ASN A 69 -2.16 10.77 8.36
CA ASN A 69 -3.40 11.53 8.46
C ASN A 69 -3.59 12.40 7.21
N ILE A 70 -4.60 12.11 6.41
CA ILE A 70 -4.97 12.88 5.21
C ILE A 70 -5.69 14.17 5.61
N ALA A 71 -6.62 14.06 6.56
CA ALA A 71 -7.42 15.18 7.03
C ALA A 71 -7.81 15.02 8.49
N VAL A 72 -8.06 16.14 9.17
CA VAL A 72 -8.53 16.19 10.56
C VAL A 72 -9.73 17.12 10.65
N LYS A 73 -10.82 16.64 11.24
CA LYS A 73 -12.01 17.44 11.56
C LYS A 73 -12.23 17.45 13.06
N ASN A 74 -12.46 18.64 13.63
CA ASN A 74 -12.84 18.77 15.03
C ASN A 74 -14.32 18.34 15.19
N ALA A 75 -14.59 17.44 16.12
CA ALA A 75 -15.91 16.87 16.37
C ALA A 75 -16.60 17.46 17.63
N GLY A 76 -16.05 18.53 18.21
CA GLY A 76 -16.51 19.12 19.48
C GLY A 76 -15.54 18.82 20.63
N HIS A 77 -16.03 18.87 21.87
CA HIS A 77 -15.22 18.77 23.10
C HIS A 77 -14.15 17.66 23.06
N ASN A 78 -12.90 18.04 22.76
CA ASN A 78 -11.74 17.16 22.63
C ASN A 78 -11.93 15.96 21.68
N GLY A 79 -12.89 16.06 20.76
CA GLY A 79 -13.21 15.04 19.77
C GLY A 79 -12.59 15.35 18.41
N TYR A 80 -12.09 14.33 17.73
CA TYR A 80 -11.48 14.44 16.42
C TYR A 80 -11.96 13.32 15.50
N VAL A 81 -12.18 13.64 14.24
CA VAL A 81 -12.32 12.65 13.16
C VAL A 81 -11.10 12.78 12.27
N PHE A 82 -10.29 11.73 12.19
CA PHE A 82 -9.15 11.66 11.30
C PHE A 82 -9.51 10.83 10.08
N GLU A 83 -9.18 11.34 8.90
CA GLU A 83 -9.13 10.56 7.68
C GLU A 83 -7.69 10.04 7.52
N VAL A 84 -7.56 8.74 7.34
CA VAL A 84 -6.28 8.03 7.41
C VAL A 84 -6.05 7.29 6.11
N ALA A 85 -4.83 7.36 5.59
CA ALA A 85 -4.33 6.44 4.57
C ALA A 85 -3.35 5.47 5.22
N ALA A 86 -3.49 4.19 4.87
CA ALA A 86 -2.48 3.16 5.10
C ALA A 86 -1.93 2.72 3.74
N VAL A 87 -0.62 2.84 3.55
CA VAL A 87 0.05 2.60 2.26
C VAL A 87 1.16 1.57 2.46
N LYS A 88 1.26 0.59 1.55
CA LYS A 88 2.35 -0.39 1.57
C LYS A 88 2.77 -0.74 0.15
N SER A 89 4.06 -0.60 -0.13
CA SER A 89 4.65 -1.23 -1.32
C SER A 89 4.63 -2.74 -1.14
N LEU A 90 4.08 -3.44 -2.12
CA LEU A 90 4.11 -4.89 -2.19
C LEU A 90 5.43 -5.36 -2.80
N THR A 91 5.86 -6.56 -2.41
CA THR A 91 6.98 -7.22 -3.08
C THR A 91 6.55 -7.59 -4.49
N THR A 92 7.11 -6.89 -5.47
CA THR A 92 6.92 -7.16 -6.89
C THR A 92 7.73 -8.39 -7.29
N GLY A 93 7.09 -9.26 -8.06
CA GLY A 93 7.66 -10.51 -8.56
C GLY A 93 7.90 -10.41 -10.06
N ALA A 94 7.22 -11.27 -10.82
CA ALA A 94 7.37 -11.35 -12.26
C ALA A 94 6.93 -10.06 -12.97
N VAL A 95 7.76 -9.60 -13.90
CA VAL A 95 7.42 -8.57 -14.88
C VAL A 95 7.26 -9.23 -16.24
N LEU A 96 6.14 -8.96 -16.89
CA LEU A 96 5.84 -9.45 -18.23
C LEU A 96 5.63 -8.24 -19.14
N SER A 97 6.51 -8.03 -20.12
CA SER A 97 6.15 -7.28 -21.32
C SER A 97 6.35 -8.19 -22.52
N PRO A 98 5.28 -8.57 -23.25
CA PRO A 98 5.39 -9.45 -24.41
C PRO A 98 6.08 -8.77 -25.61
N THR A 99 6.37 -7.47 -25.54
CA THR A 99 6.80 -6.66 -26.69
C THR A 99 8.22 -6.10 -26.58
N SER A 100 8.82 -6.04 -25.38
CA SER A 100 10.17 -5.53 -25.20
C SER A 100 10.82 -5.99 -23.89
N ASP A 101 11.96 -6.67 -24.01
CA ASP A 101 12.79 -7.07 -22.86
C ASP A 101 13.36 -5.85 -22.14
N THR A 102 13.70 -4.79 -22.89
CA THR A 102 14.22 -3.53 -22.36
C THR A 102 13.19 -2.84 -21.47
N VAL A 103 11.94 -2.74 -21.94
CA VAL A 103 10.85 -2.15 -21.15
C VAL A 103 10.49 -3.04 -19.95
N SER A 104 10.56 -4.37 -20.10
CA SER A 104 10.41 -5.30 -18.97
C SER A 104 11.46 -5.05 -17.89
N ALA A 105 12.73 -4.93 -18.27
CA ALA A 105 13.84 -4.66 -17.35
C ALA A 105 13.69 -3.31 -16.65
N ALA A 106 13.28 -2.27 -17.39
CA ALA A 106 13.00 -0.96 -16.82
C ALA A 106 11.85 -1.02 -15.80
N ALA A 107 10.71 -1.62 -16.17
CA ALA A 107 9.55 -1.70 -15.29
C ALA A 107 9.81 -2.52 -14.03
N ALA A 108 10.65 -3.56 -14.09
CA ALA A 108 11.05 -4.33 -12.91
C ALA A 108 11.77 -3.50 -11.83
N VAL A 109 12.37 -2.38 -12.21
CA VAL A 109 13.11 -1.48 -11.31
C VAL A 109 12.30 -0.24 -10.98
N CYS A 110 11.61 0.31 -11.97
CA CYS A 110 11.00 1.64 -11.92
C CYS A 110 9.53 1.62 -11.52
N CYS A 111 8.92 0.43 -11.47
CA CYS A 111 7.53 0.26 -11.08
C CYS A 111 7.42 -0.47 -9.74
N SER A 112 6.38 -0.12 -8.99
CA SER A 112 6.02 -0.77 -7.74
C SER A 112 4.52 -0.94 -7.68
N ILE A 113 4.06 -2.07 -7.14
CA ILE A 113 2.64 -2.27 -6.82
C ILE A 113 2.43 -1.81 -5.38
N ILE A 114 1.45 -0.95 -5.19
CA ILE A 114 1.14 -0.32 -3.92
C ILE A 114 -0.26 -0.76 -3.50
N TRP A 115 -0.36 -1.23 -2.27
CA TRP A 115 -1.64 -1.39 -1.59
C TRP A 115 -1.96 -0.13 -0.81
N THR A 116 -3.19 0.35 -0.93
CA THR A 116 -3.71 1.47 -0.16
C THR A 116 -5.05 1.11 0.47
N SER A 117 -5.27 1.57 1.68
CA SER A 117 -6.58 1.57 2.33
C SER A 117 -6.78 2.92 2.96
N THR A 118 -7.98 3.45 2.84
CA THR A 118 -8.37 4.70 3.48
C THR A 118 -9.50 4.44 4.44
N GLY A 119 -9.65 5.30 5.43
CA GLY A 119 -10.80 5.23 6.30
C GLY A 119 -10.82 6.33 7.32
N LYS A 120 -11.89 6.35 8.10
CA LYS A 120 -12.17 7.39 9.08
C LYS A 120 -12.13 6.80 10.47
N VAL A 121 -11.37 7.47 11.34
CA VAL A 121 -11.25 7.12 12.73
C VAL A 121 -11.74 8.25 13.62
N THR A 122 -12.63 7.95 14.54
CA THR A 122 -13.11 8.92 15.52
C THR A 122 -12.25 8.81 16.79
N PHE A 123 -12.06 9.92 17.49
CA PHE A 123 -11.43 10.00 18.80
C PHE A 123 -12.29 10.88 19.70
N PRO A 124 -12.52 10.53 20.98
CA PRO A 124 -12.06 9.31 21.65
C PRO A 124 -12.98 8.10 21.38
N GLU A 125 -14.06 8.28 20.62
CA GLU A 125 -14.96 7.20 20.26
C GLU A 125 -14.20 6.21 19.39
N LYS A 126 -14.00 4.99 19.89
CA LYS A 126 -13.24 3.95 19.19
C LYS A 126 -14.04 3.38 18.01
N ASP A 127 -14.29 4.20 17.00
CA ASP A 127 -15.04 3.91 15.78
C ASP A 127 -14.10 4.01 14.58
N TRP A 128 -14.17 3.00 13.70
CA TRP A 128 -13.44 2.95 12.43
C TRP A 128 -14.45 2.65 11.34
N LYS A 129 -14.48 3.53 10.34
CA LYS A 129 -15.22 3.30 9.11
C LYS A 129 -14.22 3.15 7.98
N ASP A 130 -14.14 1.94 7.46
CA ASP A 130 -13.27 1.60 6.34
C ASP A 130 -13.86 2.12 5.02
N ASP A 131 -12.97 2.61 4.16
CA ASP A 131 -13.21 2.72 2.72
C ASP A 131 -12.47 1.56 2.01
N GLU A 132 -12.85 1.24 0.78
CA GLU A 132 -12.35 0.04 0.08
C GLU A 132 -10.82 0.06 -0.11
N ALA A 133 -10.19 -1.10 0.06
CA ALA A 133 -8.76 -1.26 -0.20
C ALA A 133 -8.49 -1.35 -1.70
N GLU A 134 -7.56 -0.53 -2.20
CA GLU A 134 -7.17 -0.50 -3.60
C GLU A 134 -5.73 -1.02 -3.77
N VAL A 135 -5.48 -1.60 -4.93
CA VAL A 135 -4.13 -1.90 -5.40
C VAL A 135 -3.89 -1.11 -6.67
N THR A 136 -2.78 -0.40 -6.72
CA THR A 136 -2.36 0.37 -7.89
C THR A 136 -0.92 0.06 -8.23
N MET A 137 -0.54 0.31 -9.48
CA MET A 137 0.85 0.27 -9.90
C MET A 137 1.34 1.69 -10.14
N LEU A 138 2.45 2.04 -9.51
CA LEU A 138 3.13 3.31 -9.70
C LEU A 138 4.45 3.06 -10.41
N CYS A 139 4.63 3.67 -11.57
CA CYS A 139 5.89 3.67 -12.32
C CYS A 139 6.42 5.07 -12.43
N GLY A 140 7.72 5.28 -12.30
CA GLY A 140 8.26 6.63 -12.40
C GLY A 140 9.77 6.70 -12.24
N PRO A 141 10.34 7.91 -12.40
CA PRO A 141 11.74 8.16 -12.08
C PRO A 141 12.02 8.02 -10.57
N GLY A 142 10.97 8.02 -9.74
CA GLY A 142 11.08 8.01 -8.29
C GLY A 142 11.69 9.31 -7.76
N LYS A 143 12.14 9.29 -6.49
CA LYS A 143 12.81 10.44 -5.87
C LYS A 143 14.23 10.67 -6.39
N ASP A 144 14.87 9.64 -6.93
CA ASP A 144 16.19 9.72 -7.54
C ASP A 144 16.13 9.19 -8.97
N ALA A 145 15.96 10.13 -9.90
CA ALA A 145 15.95 9.87 -11.33
C ALA A 145 17.26 9.26 -11.87
N SER A 146 18.32 9.19 -11.05
CA SER A 146 19.64 8.67 -11.43
C SER A 146 19.81 7.18 -11.15
N ILE A 147 18.78 6.50 -10.63
CA ILE A 147 18.82 5.06 -10.39
C ILE A 147 19.02 4.35 -11.73
N LEU A 148 20.18 3.70 -11.86
CA LEU A 148 20.54 2.92 -13.04
C LEU A 148 19.74 1.63 -13.08
N ILE A 149 19.20 1.32 -14.25
CA ILE A 149 18.52 0.05 -14.49
C ILE A 149 19.59 -1.04 -14.69
N PRO A 150 19.63 -2.08 -13.83
CA PRO A 150 20.53 -3.21 -14.04
C PRO A 150 20.34 -3.79 -15.44
N MET A 151 21.45 -4.17 -16.09
CA MET A 151 21.48 -4.71 -17.46
C MET A 151 21.27 -3.68 -18.59
N LEU A 152 20.94 -2.42 -18.30
CA LEU A 152 20.84 -1.33 -19.28
C LEU A 152 21.86 -0.22 -18.98
N PRO A 153 23.07 -0.27 -19.60
CA PRO A 153 24.16 0.62 -19.25
C PRO A 153 23.80 2.11 -19.47
N GLY A 154 23.87 2.89 -18.41
CA GLY A 154 23.65 4.35 -18.46
C GLY A 154 22.19 4.78 -18.61
N LEU A 155 21.24 3.85 -18.62
CA LEU A 155 19.82 4.16 -18.62
C LEU A 155 19.25 4.14 -17.20
N THR A 156 18.28 5.03 -16.99
CA THR A 156 17.63 5.29 -15.72
C THR A 156 16.12 5.18 -15.86
N CYS A 157 15.42 5.16 -14.73
CA CYS A 157 13.96 5.19 -14.75
C CYS A 157 13.38 6.44 -15.44
N ALA A 158 14.10 7.57 -15.43
CA ALA A 158 13.66 8.79 -16.12
C ALA A 158 13.68 8.68 -17.65
N ASP A 159 14.53 7.81 -18.20
CA ASP A 159 14.61 7.58 -19.65
C ASP A 159 13.38 6.82 -20.17
N PHE A 160 12.74 6.00 -19.32
CA PHE A 160 11.51 5.26 -19.64
C PHE A 160 10.25 5.95 -19.12
N PHE A 161 10.35 6.62 -17.98
CA PHE A 161 9.24 7.27 -17.28
C PHE A 161 9.64 8.71 -16.94
N ALA A 162 9.30 9.66 -17.82
CA ALA A 162 9.62 11.07 -17.61
C ALA A 162 8.90 11.69 -16.39
N ARG A 163 7.85 11.04 -15.89
CA ARG A 163 7.06 11.42 -14.71
C ARG A 163 6.46 10.17 -14.07
N ASP A 164 5.98 10.32 -12.85
CA ASP A 164 5.20 9.27 -12.20
C ASP A 164 3.90 9.03 -12.98
N VAL A 165 3.58 7.76 -13.20
CA VAL A 165 2.37 7.27 -13.84
C VAL A 165 1.76 6.21 -12.94
N GLU A 166 0.50 6.42 -12.60
CA GLU A 166 -0.29 5.48 -11.81
C GLU A 166 -1.24 4.71 -12.75
N SER A 167 -1.29 3.39 -12.57
CA SER A 167 -2.30 2.53 -13.15
C SER A 167 -3.18 1.94 -12.05
N LYS A 168 -4.50 2.05 -12.26
CA LYS A 168 -5.53 1.37 -11.46
C LYS A 168 -6.02 0.07 -12.13
N ASP A 169 -5.44 -0.30 -13.27
CA ASP A 169 -5.75 -1.54 -13.96
C ASP A 169 -5.03 -2.71 -13.28
N CYS A 170 -5.59 -3.12 -12.14
CA CYS A 170 -5.06 -4.16 -11.28
C CYS A 170 -6.13 -5.20 -11.00
N GLU A 171 -5.81 -6.47 -11.26
CA GLU A 171 -6.62 -7.62 -10.90
C GLU A 171 -6.08 -8.24 -9.61
N ILE A 172 -6.97 -8.45 -8.63
CA ILE A 172 -6.66 -9.21 -7.42
C ILE A 172 -7.08 -10.67 -7.65
N VAL A 173 -6.09 -11.56 -7.72
CA VAL A 173 -6.32 -12.98 -7.95
C VAL A 173 -7.00 -13.58 -6.72
N GLY A 174 -8.21 -14.14 -6.91
CA GLY A 174 -9.02 -14.70 -5.83
C GLY A 174 -10.11 -13.79 -5.28
N GLY A 175 -10.32 -12.60 -5.88
CA GLY A 175 -11.39 -11.67 -5.53
C GLY A 175 -10.92 -10.45 -4.73
N PRO A 176 -11.83 -9.54 -4.33
CA PRO A 176 -11.46 -8.29 -3.70
C PRO A 176 -10.70 -8.53 -2.39
N ILE A 177 -9.76 -7.64 -2.07
CA ILE A 177 -9.10 -7.64 -0.76
C ILE A 177 -10.19 -7.33 0.27
N ARG A 178 -10.61 -8.36 1.00
CA ARG A 178 -11.46 -8.16 2.16
C ARG A 178 -10.55 -7.89 3.34
N PRO A 179 -10.46 -6.63 3.80
CA PRO A 179 -9.84 -6.41 5.07
C PRO A 179 -10.63 -7.18 6.12
N THR A 180 -9.95 -8.06 6.84
CA THR A 180 -10.57 -8.80 7.94
C THR A 180 -10.20 -8.01 9.18
N PHE A 181 -11.12 -7.14 9.62
CA PHE A 181 -10.91 -6.35 10.83
C PHE A 181 -11.39 -7.17 12.04
N GLU A 182 -10.54 -7.30 13.05
CA GLU A 182 -10.97 -7.71 14.39
C GLU A 182 -10.81 -6.51 15.33
N MET A 183 -11.93 -5.98 15.85
CA MET A 183 -11.88 -4.89 16.84
C MET A 183 -12.20 -5.39 18.26
N LYS A 184 -11.22 -5.17 19.15
CA LYS A 184 -11.20 -4.97 20.63
C LYS A 184 -11.26 -6.14 21.62
N ARG A 185 -10.30 -6.07 22.55
CA ARG A 185 -10.57 -6.17 23.99
C ARG A 185 -10.33 -4.84 24.75
N HIS A 186 -10.91 -4.78 25.94
CA HIS A 186 -10.80 -3.68 26.92
C HIS A 186 -9.39 -3.54 27.54
N ASP A 187 -8.49 -4.50 27.27
CA ASP A 187 -7.17 -4.68 27.90
C ASP A 187 -5.97 -4.30 27.00
N ASN A 188 -6.22 -3.66 25.86
CA ASN A 188 -5.20 -3.33 24.84
C ASN A 188 -4.49 -4.55 24.24
N SER A 189 -5.08 -5.75 24.30
CA SER A 189 -4.61 -6.90 23.54
C SER A 189 -5.29 -6.97 22.16
N CYS A 190 -4.47 -7.17 21.12
CA CYS A 190 -4.92 -7.58 19.79
C CYS A 190 -4.80 -9.11 19.73
N ASP A 191 -5.91 -9.83 19.64
CA ASP A 191 -5.93 -11.25 19.25
C ASP A 191 -6.28 -11.30 17.76
N TRP A 192 -5.62 -12.18 17.01
CA TRP A 192 -5.96 -12.47 15.62
C TRP A 192 -6.40 -13.91 15.60
N ARG A 193 -7.71 -14.13 15.63
CA ARG A 193 -8.26 -15.44 15.32
C ARG A 193 -8.63 -15.41 13.85
N GLY A 194 -7.65 -15.74 13.01
CA GLY A 194 -7.95 -16.06 11.63
C GLY A 194 -9.09 -17.08 11.64
N ASP A 195 -10.20 -16.77 10.99
CA ASP A 195 -11.27 -17.74 10.78
C ASP A 195 -10.67 -18.92 10.00
N ASP A 196 -10.17 -19.92 10.73
CA ASP A 196 -10.10 -21.31 10.32
C ASP A 196 -11.54 -21.84 10.31
N ALA A 197 -12.35 -21.32 9.39
CA ALA A 197 -13.66 -21.85 9.08
C ALA A 197 -13.56 -22.55 7.73
N SER A 198 -13.14 -23.82 7.82
CA SER A 198 -13.63 -24.98 7.05
C SER A 198 -13.70 -24.89 5.52
#